data_AF-A0A291GT19-F1
#
_entry.id   AF-A0A291GT19-F1
#
_cell.length_a   1.000
_cell.length_b   1.000
_cell.length_c   1.000
_cell.angle_alpha   90.00
_cell.angle_beta   90.00
_cell.angle_gamma   90.00
#
_symmetry.space_group_name_H-M   'P 1'
#
loop_
_entity.id
_entity.type
_entity.pdbx_description
1 polymer ?
#
loop_
_entity_poly.entity_id
_entity_poly.type
_entity_poly.pdbx_seq_one_letter_code
_entity_poly.pdbx_strand_id
1 'polypeptide(L)'
;MRREGSRVDAARAAPQPPDLPQDAREIARAVAGQHGVAPSDVVPVPVQGQVNLSLLLGDELVLRLPRTTRAEGLLAKESLVIPLVRDAGLPAPEIISFDTSLRHASVPYMVLRRARGETLAARPLNRTGRRRTLGALGEILRALHEIRMQRVGPLDALPEPYAFSLPELLDRLVEAGEIGGAQHVWLREQFERLRPEGPSLADPVLVHRDVAPSNVMVDGAGEVTALLDWGCAEWGSPARDLVGLPLEDLPDLLAGYRTDDGSDLELELERDALWYHLYLALARLLKEPSTSEDRNWAAPRSATLLDLLALTSGDGKESWPDLLRARSAG
;
A
#
# COMPACT_ATOMS: atom_id res chain seq x y z
N MET A 1 52.51 -8.50 26.06
CA MET A 1 51.42 -9.21 26.77
C MET A 1 50.15 -9.00 25.95
N ARG A 2 49.67 -10.06 25.29
CA ARG A 2 48.48 -10.04 24.43
C ARG A 2 47.21 -9.83 25.28
N ARG A 3 46.25 -9.06 24.79
CA ARG A 3 44.82 -9.34 24.99
C ARG A 3 44.05 -9.00 23.72
N GLU A 4 43.82 -10.05 22.94
CA GLU A 4 42.63 -10.19 22.08
C GLU A 4 41.38 -10.18 22.97
N GLY A 5 40.25 -9.69 22.45
CA GLY A 5 39.02 -9.61 23.21
C GLY A 5 37.80 -9.20 22.39
N SER A 6 37.47 -10.04 21.40
CA SER A 6 36.13 -10.33 20.87
C SER A 6 35.18 -9.16 20.52
N ARG A 7 35.09 -8.87 19.22
CA ARG A 7 33.87 -8.35 18.58
C ARG A 7 32.79 -9.43 18.74
N VAL A 8 31.74 -9.11 19.48
CA VAL A 8 30.53 -9.94 19.49
C VAL A 8 29.74 -9.56 18.24
N ASP A 9 29.93 -10.34 17.17
CA ASP A 9 29.00 -10.42 16.06
C ASP A 9 27.69 -11.03 16.59
N ALA A 10 26.77 -10.18 17.03
CA ALA A 10 25.38 -10.57 17.23
C ALA A 10 24.72 -10.67 15.85
N ALA A 11 24.91 -11.81 15.18
CA ALA A 11 24.04 -12.20 14.08
C ALA A 11 22.61 -12.20 14.62
N ARG A 12 21.82 -11.20 14.18
CA ARG A 12 20.40 -11.07 14.52
C ARG A 12 19.70 -12.29 13.91
N ALA A 13 19.48 -13.33 14.73
CA ALA A 13 18.78 -14.53 14.31
C ALA A 13 17.45 -14.11 13.67
N ALA A 14 17.17 -14.63 12.47
CA ALA A 14 15.88 -14.45 11.84
C ALA A 14 14.80 -14.87 12.86
N PRO A 15 13.73 -14.07 13.06
CA PRO A 15 12.68 -14.45 13.98
C PRO A 15 12.16 -15.85 13.61
N GLN A 16 12.10 -16.74 14.60
CA GLN A 16 11.43 -18.04 14.40
C GLN A 16 10.02 -17.77 13.88
N PRO A 17 9.57 -18.46 12.82
CA PRO A 17 8.22 -18.29 12.35
C PRO A 17 7.25 -18.59 13.50
N PRO A 18 6.20 -17.78 13.70
CA PRO A 18 5.28 -17.97 14.82
C PRO A 18 4.69 -19.38 14.75
N ASP A 19 4.56 -20.02 15.91
CA ASP A 19 3.89 -21.32 16.00
C ASP A 19 2.47 -21.20 15.44
N LEU A 20 2.18 -22.01 14.43
CA LEU A 20 0.87 -22.00 13.79
C LEU A 20 -0.19 -22.56 14.75
N PRO A 21 -1.34 -21.87 14.90
CA PRO A 21 -2.51 -22.44 15.57
C PRO A 21 -2.84 -23.85 15.03
N GLN A 22 -3.31 -24.75 15.90
CA GLN A 22 -3.53 -26.15 15.53
C GLN A 22 -4.56 -26.28 14.40
N ASP A 23 -5.66 -25.55 14.50
CA ASP A 23 -6.70 -25.43 13.47
C ASP A 23 -6.10 -24.97 12.12
N ALA A 24 -5.26 -23.94 12.13
CA ALA A 24 -4.58 -23.47 10.92
C ALA A 24 -3.66 -24.54 10.29
N ARG A 25 -2.98 -25.36 11.11
CA ARG A 25 -2.16 -26.48 10.62
C ARG A 25 -3.01 -27.57 9.97
N GLU A 26 -4.15 -27.91 10.58
CA GLU A 26 -5.06 -28.92 10.05
C GLU A 26 -5.65 -28.48 8.70
N ILE A 27 -6.11 -27.23 8.62
CA ILE A 27 -6.60 -26.62 7.38
C ILE A 27 -5.50 -26.63 6.31
N ALA A 28 -4.30 -26.15 6.64
CA ALA A 28 -3.22 -26.06 5.67
C ALA A 28 -2.80 -27.44 5.12
N ARG A 29 -2.81 -28.49 5.95
CA ARG A 29 -2.55 -29.86 5.49
C ARG A 29 -3.65 -30.38 4.57
N ALA A 30 -4.91 -30.13 4.90
CA ALA A 30 -6.04 -30.54 4.07
C ALA A 30 -5.99 -29.87 2.69
N VAL A 31 -5.77 -28.55 2.66
CA VAL A 31 -5.65 -27.76 1.43
C VAL A 31 -4.40 -28.19 0.63
N ALA A 32 -3.25 -28.38 1.27
CA ALA A 32 -2.03 -28.88 0.62
C ALA A 32 -2.28 -30.23 -0.09
N GLY A 33 -3.00 -31.15 0.55
CA GLY A 33 -3.35 -32.45 -0.03
C GLY A 33 -4.20 -32.34 -1.31
N GLN A 34 -5.11 -31.36 -1.40
CA GLN A 34 -5.90 -31.11 -2.60
C GLN A 34 -5.06 -30.64 -3.79
N HIS A 35 -3.92 -30.02 -3.51
CA HIS A 35 -2.97 -29.52 -4.51
C HIS A 35 -1.74 -30.43 -4.70
N GLY A 36 -1.74 -31.63 -4.10
CA GLY A 36 -0.63 -32.58 -4.23
C GLY A 36 0.67 -32.16 -3.53
N VAL A 37 0.58 -31.24 -2.56
CA VAL A 37 1.71 -30.73 -1.78
C VAL A 37 1.90 -31.57 -0.52
N ALA A 38 3.13 -32.00 -0.23
CA ALA A 38 3.42 -32.75 0.98
C ALA A 38 3.27 -31.87 2.23
N PRO A 39 2.78 -32.40 3.37
CA PRO A 39 2.69 -31.64 4.62
C PRO A 39 4.01 -31.05 5.12
N SER A 40 5.15 -31.64 4.75
CA SER A 40 6.50 -31.12 5.05
C SER A 40 6.84 -29.82 4.32
N ASP A 41 6.15 -29.55 3.22
CA ASP A 41 6.42 -28.43 2.32
C ASP A 41 5.45 -27.28 2.56
N VAL A 42 4.65 -27.38 3.64
CA VAL A 42 3.79 -26.30 4.13
C VAL A 42 4.58 -25.50 5.15
N VAL A 43 5.01 -24.30 4.77
CA VAL A 43 5.81 -23.43 5.63
C VAL A 43 5.19 -22.04 5.75
N PRO A 44 5.25 -21.39 6.93
CA PRO A 44 4.86 -19.99 7.03
C PRO A 44 5.68 -19.12 6.07
N VAL A 45 5.06 -18.12 5.44
CA VAL A 45 5.85 -17.11 4.73
C VAL A 45 6.80 -16.40 5.72
N PRO A 46 8.02 -16.01 5.30
CA PRO A 46 9.03 -15.44 6.19
C PRO A 46 8.56 -14.20 6.95
N VAL A 47 7.69 -13.39 6.33
CA VAL A 47 7.10 -12.20 6.94
C VAL A 47 5.58 -12.32 6.91
N GLN A 48 4.97 -12.42 8.09
CA GLN A 48 3.51 -12.52 8.22
C GLN A 48 2.83 -11.15 8.13
N GLY A 49 1.71 -11.11 7.41
CA GLY A 49 0.79 -9.97 7.40
C GLY A 49 -0.05 -9.90 8.68
N GLN A 50 -0.65 -8.72 8.93
CA GLN A 50 -1.51 -8.50 10.10
C GLN A 50 -2.93 -9.06 9.93
N VAL A 51 -3.42 -9.10 8.68
CA VAL A 51 -4.80 -9.44 8.34
C VAL A 51 -4.98 -10.94 8.15
N ASN A 52 -4.09 -11.54 7.37
CA ASN A 52 -4.16 -12.95 6.97
C ASN A 52 -2.92 -13.70 7.47
N LEU A 53 -3.12 -14.94 7.93
CA LEU A 53 -2.05 -15.92 8.04
C LEU A 53 -1.72 -16.42 6.63
N SER A 54 -0.46 -16.31 6.22
CA SER A 54 -0.02 -16.74 4.89
C SER A 54 0.98 -17.89 4.98
N LEU A 55 0.73 -18.95 4.22
CA LEU A 55 1.53 -20.17 4.22
C LEU A 55 1.94 -20.48 2.78
N LEU A 56 3.21 -20.78 2.55
CA LEU A 56 3.65 -21.40 1.30
C LEU A 56 3.15 -22.84 1.28
N LEU A 57 2.57 -23.25 0.16
CA LEU A 57 2.26 -24.66 -0.12
C LEU A 57 3.22 -25.12 -1.22
N GLY A 58 4.33 -25.75 -0.83
CA GLY A 58 5.43 -26.03 -1.73
C GLY A 58 6.04 -24.75 -2.29
N ASP A 59 6.57 -24.83 -3.51
CA ASP A 59 7.24 -23.69 -4.13
C ASP A 59 6.30 -22.74 -4.87
N GLU A 60 5.15 -23.23 -5.35
CA GLU A 60 4.33 -22.53 -6.35
C GLU A 60 3.11 -21.80 -5.79
N LEU A 61 2.67 -22.13 -4.58
CA LEU A 61 1.37 -21.69 -4.08
C LEU A 61 1.48 -21.00 -2.72
N VAL A 62 0.52 -20.13 -2.45
CA VAL A 62 0.33 -19.43 -1.17
C VAL A 62 -1.11 -19.64 -0.72
N LEU A 63 -1.29 -20.13 0.50
CA LEU A 63 -2.57 -20.19 1.20
C LEU A 63 -2.72 -18.96 2.11
N ARG A 64 -3.81 -18.23 1.98
CA ARG A 64 -4.22 -17.15 2.90
C ARG A 64 -5.42 -17.60 3.73
N LEU A 65 -5.26 -17.50 5.05
CA LEU A 65 -6.30 -17.76 6.05
C LEU A 65 -6.61 -16.45 6.81
N PRO A 66 -7.86 -15.98 6.80
CA PRO A 66 -8.24 -14.77 7.51
C PRO A 66 -8.18 -14.98 9.03
N ARG A 67 -7.64 -13.99 9.75
CA ARG A 67 -7.53 -14.04 11.21
C ARG A 67 -8.77 -13.50 11.94
N THR A 68 -9.65 -12.80 11.24
CA THR A 68 -10.83 -12.12 11.79
C THR A 68 -11.95 -12.06 10.75
N THR A 69 -13.19 -11.84 11.18
CA THR A 69 -14.33 -11.61 10.26
C THR A 69 -14.10 -10.42 9.33
N ARG A 70 -13.40 -9.38 9.80
CA ARG A 70 -12.97 -8.28 8.92
C ARG A 70 -12.05 -8.77 7.82
N ALA A 71 -11.09 -9.64 8.14
CA ALA A 71 -10.18 -10.24 7.17
C ALA A 71 -10.91 -11.12 6.16
N GLU A 72 -11.98 -11.81 6.56
CA GLU A 72 -12.84 -12.58 5.63
C GLU A 72 -13.45 -11.67 4.55
N GLY A 73 -13.99 -10.51 4.95
CA GLY A 73 -14.54 -9.52 4.02
C GLY A 73 -13.48 -8.93 3.07
N LEU A 74 -12.26 -8.70 3.58
CA LEU A 74 -11.14 -8.25 2.75
C LEU A 74 -10.72 -9.33 1.75
N LEU A 75 -10.67 -10.60 2.16
CA LEU A 75 -10.33 -11.72 1.28
C LEU A 75 -11.39 -11.97 0.21
N ALA A 76 -12.68 -11.83 0.58
CA ALA A 76 -13.78 -11.88 -0.39
C ALA A 76 -13.66 -10.76 -1.43
N LYS A 77 -13.31 -9.54 -1.01
CA LYS A 77 -13.04 -8.42 -1.93
C LYS A 77 -11.90 -8.75 -2.89
N GLU A 78 -10.78 -9.28 -2.39
CA GLU A 78 -9.66 -9.69 -3.24
C GLU A 78 -10.08 -10.69 -4.32
N SER A 79 -10.99 -11.62 -4.00
CA SER A 79 -11.46 -12.63 -4.95
C SER A 79 -12.20 -12.04 -6.16
N LEU A 80 -12.76 -10.83 -6.01
CA LEU A 80 -13.44 -10.10 -7.07
C LEU A 80 -12.51 -9.14 -7.81
N VAL A 81 -11.57 -8.51 -7.11
CA VAL A 81 -10.69 -7.48 -7.66
C VAL A 81 -9.53 -8.06 -8.46
N ILE A 82 -8.87 -9.10 -7.95
CA ILE A 82 -7.68 -9.68 -8.58
C ILE A 82 -7.96 -10.15 -10.02
N PRO A 83 -9.10 -10.82 -10.34
CA PRO A 83 -9.42 -11.18 -11.72
C PRO A 83 -9.50 -9.96 -12.64
N LEU A 84 -10.16 -8.87 -12.23
CA LEU A 84 -10.26 -7.65 -13.05
C LEU A 84 -8.89 -7.06 -13.39
N VAL A 85 -8.00 -7.02 -12.41
CA VAL A 85 -6.62 -6.53 -12.57
C VAL A 85 -5.85 -7.41 -13.56
N ARG A 86 -5.97 -8.74 -13.42
CA ARG A 86 -5.28 -9.69 -14.30
C ARG A 86 -5.83 -9.71 -15.71
N ASP A 87 -7.15 -9.58 -15.87
CA ASP A 87 -7.81 -9.50 -17.19
C ASP A 87 -7.39 -8.22 -17.94
N ALA A 88 -7.05 -7.15 -17.22
CA ALA A 88 -6.42 -5.94 -17.77
C ALA A 88 -4.92 -6.12 -18.09
N GLY A 89 -4.35 -7.30 -17.87
CA GLY A 89 -2.93 -7.61 -18.14
C GLY A 89 -1.96 -7.09 -17.07
N LEU A 90 -2.47 -6.68 -15.90
CA LEU A 90 -1.66 -6.07 -14.86
C LEU A 90 -1.11 -7.11 -13.87
N PRO A 91 0.03 -6.82 -13.23
CA PRO A 91 0.71 -7.78 -12.38
C PRO A 91 0.01 -7.91 -11.02
N ALA A 92 -0.75 -9.00 -10.85
CA ALA A 92 -1.31 -9.45 -9.57
C ALA A 92 -1.22 -10.98 -9.42
N PRO A 93 -1.16 -11.55 -8.20
CA PRO A 93 -1.15 -13.00 -8.01
C PRO A 93 -2.36 -13.68 -8.66
N GLU A 94 -2.16 -14.83 -9.30
CA GLU A 94 -3.27 -15.61 -9.85
C GLU A 94 -4.04 -16.31 -8.73
N ILE A 95 -5.36 -16.16 -8.67
CA ILE A 95 -6.19 -16.94 -7.75
C ILE A 95 -6.37 -18.34 -8.35
N ILE A 96 -5.92 -19.36 -7.61
CA ILE A 96 -6.11 -20.77 -7.98
C ILE A 96 -7.45 -21.27 -7.45
N SER A 97 -7.80 -20.88 -6.22
CA SER A 97 -9.09 -21.19 -5.62
C SER A 97 -9.45 -20.19 -4.53
N PHE A 98 -10.75 -19.95 -4.37
CA PHE A 98 -11.33 -19.27 -3.22
C PHE A 98 -12.50 -20.12 -2.73
N ASP A 99 -12.38 -20.66 -1.53
CA ASP A 99 -13.36 -21.58 -0.95
C ASP A 99 -14.08 -20.90 0.21
N THR A 100 -15.40 -20.74 0.05
CA THR A 100 -16.33 -20.21 1.06
C THR A 100 -17.30 -21.26 1.58
N SER A 101 -17.10 -22.53 1.22
CA SER A 101 -18.03 -23.63 1.52
C SER A 101 -17.94 -24.12 2.96
N LEU A 102 -16.86 -23.75 3.66
CA LEU A 102 -16.54 -24.17 5.03
C LEU A 102 -16.44 -25.69 5.24
N ARG A 103 -16.27 -26.46 4.16
CA ARG A 103 -16.15 -27.93 4.23
C ARG A 103 -14.78 -28.39 4.73
N HIS A 104 -13.73 -27.63 4.42
CA HIS A 104 -12.35 -27.98 4.72
C HIS A 104 -11.71 -27.08 5.77
N ALA A 105 -12.37 -25.96 6.10
CA ALA A 105 -11.92 -24.96 7.05
C ALA A 105 -13.13 -24.30 7.71
N SER A 106 -12.99 -23.87 8.96
CA SER A 106 -14.02 -23.10 9.68
C SER A 106 -14.14 -21.64 9.19
N VAL A 107 -13.25 -21.21 8.31
CA VAL A 107 -13.20 -19.87 7.71
C VAL A 107 -13.01 -20.00 6.19
N PRO A 108 -13.44 -19.01 5.39
CA PRO A 108 -13.09 -18.98 3.98
C PRO A 108 -11.57 -18.90 3.80
N TYR A 109 -11.06 -19.47 2.71
CA TYR A 109 -9.63 -19.44 2.41
C TYR A 109 -9.37 -19.23 0.92
N MET A 110 -8.19 -18.70 0.62
CA MET A 110 -7.76 -18.44 -0.76
C MET A 110 -6.40 -19.08 -1.01
N VAL A 111 -6.28 -19.78 -2.14
CA VAL A 111 -5.01 -20.28 -2.67
C VAL A 111 -4.64 -19.44 -3.88
N LEU A 112 -3.45 -18.86 -3.85
CA LEU A 112 -2.90 -18.05 -4.93
C LEU A 112 -1.63 -18.68 -5.50
N ARG A 113 -1.33 -18.41 -6.76
CA ARG A 113 0.01 -18.60 -7.32
C ARG A 113 0.98 -17.67 -6.58
N ARG A 114 2.11 -18.22 -6.15
CA ARG A 114 3.15 -17.47 -5.47
C ARG A 114 3.76 -16.42 -6.41
N ALA A 115 3.66 -15.16 -6.02
CA ALA A 115 4.45 -14.10 -6.65
C ALA A 115 5.93 -14.32 -6.35
N ARG A 116 6.76 -14.38 -7.40
CA ARG A 116 8.21 -14.58 -7.29
C ARG A 116 8.93 -13.24 -7.14
N GLY A 117 10.10 -13.29 -6.50
CA GLY A 117 10.91 -12.12 -6.21
C GLY A 117 10.91 -11.76 -4.73
N GLU A 118 11.31 -10.53 -4.44
CA GLU A 118 11.35 -9.94 -3.10
C GLU A 118 10.43 -8.71 -3.08
N THR A 119 9.98 -8.29 -1.90
CA THR A 119 9.24 -7.02 -1.81
C THR A 119 10.20 -5.85 -2.01
N LEU A 120 9.70 -4.73 -2.52
CA LEU A 120 10.47 -3.49 -2.66
C LEU A 120 11.02 -3.02 -1.29
N ALA A 121 10.30 -3.29 -0.20
CA ALA A 121 10.78 -3.05 1.17
C ALA A 121 12.01 -3.88 1.55
N ALA A 122 12.07 -5.14 1.10
CA ALA A 122 13.15 -6.07 1.44
C ALA A 122 14.36 -5.96 0.50
N ARG A 123 14.17 -5.42 -0.71
CA ARG A 123 15.21 -5.33 -1.74
C ARG A 123 15.88 -3.95 -1.75
N PRO A 124 17.11 -3.80 -1.23
CA PRO A 124 17.83 -2.55 -1.33
C PRO A 124 18.19 -2.25 -2.80
N LEU A 125 17.68 -1.15 -3.33
CA LEU A 125 17.99 -0.65 -4.66
C LEU A 125 18.88 0.60 -4.57
N ASN A 126 19.85 0.73 -5.47
CA ASN A 126 20.54 2.00 -5.64
C ASN A 126 19.57 3.06 -6.23
N ARG A 127 19.93 4.34 -6.15
CA ARG A 127 19.08 5.46 -6.61
C ARG A 127 18.58 5.32 -8.05
N THR A 128 19.39 4.75 -8.95
CA THR A 128 19.00 4.56 -10.36
C THR A 128 18.03 3.41 -10.54
N GLY A 129 18.29 2.27 -9.88
CA GLY A 129 17.37 1.13 -9.89
C GLY A 129 16.03 1.51 -9.29
N ARG A 130 16.05 2.20 -8.14
CA ARG A 130 14.86 2.65 -7.44
C ARG A 130 13.99 3.58 -8.30
N ARG A 131 14.60 4.57 -8.95
CA ARG A 131 13.89 5.45 -9.90
C ARG A 131 13.23 4.67 -11.04
N ARG A 132 13.94 3.68 -11.62
CA ARG A 132 13.39 2.85 -12.69
C ARG A 132 12.18 2.04 -12.21
N THR A 133 12.33 1.36 -11.07
CA THR A 133 11.24 0.58 -10.46
C THR A 133 10.01 1.44 -10.17
N LEU A 134 10.22 2.65 -9.65
CA LEU A 134 9.11 3.59 -9.40
C LEU A 134 8.46 4.08 -10.68
N GLY A 135 9.23 4.38 -11.74
CA GLY A 135 8.67 4.70 -13.05
C GLY A 135 7.79 3.57 -13.58
N ALA A 136 8.29 2.33 -13.56
CA ALA A 136 7.51 1.15 -13.97
C ALA A 136 6.26 0.95 -13.11
N LEU A 137 6.34 1.19 -11.80
CA LEU A 137 5.18 1.16 -10.91
C LEU A 137 4.16 2.25 -11.29
N GLY A 138 4.61 3.46 -11.66
CA GLY A 138 3.77 4.53 -12.15
C GLY A 138 3.01 4.15 -13.42
N GLU A 139 3.69 3.48 -14.37
CA GLU A 139 3.07 2.97 -15.59
C GLU A 139 1.98 1.92 -15.27
N ILE A 140 2.25 1.03 -14.31
CA ILE A 140 1.29 0.02 -13.83
C ILE A 140 0.07 0.70 -13.19
N LEU A 141 0.27 1.70 -12.32
CA LEU A 141 -0.83 2.42 -11.69
C LEU A 141 -1.67 3.20 -12.71
N ARG A 142 -1.04 3.82 -13.71
CA ARG A 142 -1.76 4.48 -14.81
C ARG A 142 -2.66 3.48 -15.54
N ALA A 143 -2.12 2.30 -15.88
CA ALA A 143 -2.89 1.26 -16.54
C ALA A 143 -3.97 0.65 -15.63
N LEU A 144 -3.73 0.53 -14.32
CA LEU A 144 -4.74 0.15 -13.33
C LEU A 144 -5.91 1.13 -13.32
N HIS A 145 -5.62 2.43 -13.34
CA HIS A 145 -6.62 3.48 -13.30
C HIS A 145 -7.46 3.60 -14.58
N GLU A 146 -7.14 2.83 -15.64
CA GLU A 146 -8.02 2.70 -16.81
C GLU A 146 -9.22 1.78 -16.55
N ILE A 147 -9.18 0.98 -15.47
CA ILE A 147 -10.31 0.21 -14.96
C ILE A 147 -11.24 1.19 -14.23
N ARG A 148 -12.25 1.69 -14.96
CA ARG A 148 -13.21 2.69 -14.48
C ARG A 148 -14.48 2.06 -13.94
N MET A 149 -15.01 2.62 -12.85
CA MET A 149 -16.26 2.18 -12.24
C MET A 149 -17.42 2.19 -13.24
N GLN A 150 -17.48 3.20 -14.11
CA GLN A 150 -18.53 3.32 -15.13
C GLN A 150 -18.52 2.18 -16.17
N ARG A 151 -17.36 1.56 -16.40
CA ARG A 151 -17.20 0.46 -17.38
C ARG A 151 -17.45 -0.91 -16.74
N VAL A 152 -17.01 -1.09 -15.49
CA VAL A 152 -17.15 -2.37 -14.76
C VAL A 152 -18.54 -2.51 -14.12
N GLY A 153 -19.14 -1.39 -13.70
CA GLY A 153 -20.34 -1.38 -12.87
C GLY A 153 -20.01 -1.50 -11.37
N PRO A 154 -21.03 -1.37 -10.49
CA PRO A 154 -20.85 -1.53 -9.06
C PRO A 154 -20.44 -2.97 -8.72
N LEU A 155 -19.51 -3.10 -7.77
CA LEU A 155 -19.15 -4.38 -7.18
C LEU A 155 -19.45 -4.29 -5.68
N ASP A 156 -20.34 -5.14 -5.17
CA ASP A 156 -20.85 -5.07 -3.79
C ASP A 156 -19.74 -5.03 -2.72
N ALA A 157 -18.59 -5.67 -2.98
CA ALA A 157 -17.48 -5.70 -2.06
C ALA A 157 -16.57 -4.46 -2.14
N LEU A 158 -16.63 -3.68 -3.22
CA LEU A 158 -15.85 -2.45 -3.37
C LEU A 158 -16.65 -1.26 -2.81
N PRO A 159 -16.08 -0.51 -1.84
CA PRO A 159 -16.72 0.69 -1.35
C PRO A 159 -16.95 1.70 -2.46
N GLU A 160 -18.07 2.41 -2.37
CA GLU A 160 -18.32 3.62 -3.13
C GLU A 160 -17.26 4.69 -2.82
N PRO A 161 -16.97 5.61 -3.75
CA PRO A 161 -16.03 6.70 -3.53
C PRO A 161 -16.41 7.53 -2.30
N TYR A 162 -15.47 7.64 -1.36
CA TYR A 162 -15.66 8.39 -0.12
C TYR A 162 -15.06 9.78 -0.21
N ALA A 163 -15.90 10.80 0.02
CA ALA A 163 -15.48 12.17 0.22
C ALA A 163 -14.94 12.38 1.64
N PHE A 164 -13.72 12.88 1.75
CA PHE A 164 -13.10 13.19 3.03
C PHE A 164 -13.54 14.55 3.55
N SER A 165 -13.89 14.62 4.83
CA SER A 165 -14.29 15.87 5.48
C SER A 165 -13.09 16.52 6.17
N LEU A 166 -12.50 17.51 5.49
CA LEU A 166 -11.43 18.32 6.08
C LEU A 166 -11.87 19.07 7.34
N PRO A 167 -13.04 19.75 7.39
CA PRO A 167 -13.48 20.43 8.59
C PRO A 167 -13.57 19.49 9.79
N GLU A 168 -14.21 18.31 9.63
CA GLU A 168 -14.32 17.32 10.71
C GLU A 168 -12.95 16.80 11.18
N LEU A 169 -12.00 16.58 10.27
CA LEU A 169 -10.66 16.17 10.65
C LEU A 169 -9.97 17.25 11.50
N LEU A 170 -10.01 18.52 11.06
CA LEU A 170 -9.35 19.60 11.76
C LEU A 170 -10.00 19.87 13.14
N ASP A 171 -11.33 19.82 13.23
CA ASP A 171 -12.05 19.96 14.50
C ASP A 171 -11.65 18.87 15.48
N ARG A 172 -11.60 17.61 15.04
CA ARG A 172 -11.15 16.48 15.88
C ARG A 172 -9.71 16.61 16.34
N LEU A 173 -8.82 17.18 15.52
CA LEU A 173 -7.43 17.42 15.92
C LEU A 173 -7.31 18.52 16.97
N VAL A 174 -8.16 19.55 16.91
CA VAL A 174 -8.26 20.58 17.94
C VAL A 174 -8.79 19.99 19.24
N GLU A 175 -9.87 19.21 19.17
CA GLU A 175 -10.47 18.53 20.33
C GLU A 175 -9.48 17.57 21.00
N ALA A 176 -8.67 16.86 20.22
CA ALA A 176 -7.64 15.96 20.71
C ALA A 176 -6.39 16.69 21.25
N GLY A 177 -6.28 18.01 21.04
CA GLY A 177 -5.11 18.79 21.45
C GLY A 177 -3.85 18.56 20.60
N GLU A 178 -3.99 17.92 19.43
CA GLU A 178 -2.89 17.69 18.49
C GLU A 178 -2.55 18.97 17.70
N ILE A 179 -3.53 19.86 17.52
CA ILE A 179 -3.34 21.20 16.93
C ILE A 179 -4.14 22.28 17.68
N GLY A 180 -3.79 23.55 17.52
CA GLY A 180 -4.55 24.71 18.03
C GLY A 180 -5.32 25.45 16.94
N GLY A 181 -6.09 26.47 17.35
CA GLY A 181 -6.92 27.26 16.43
C GLY A 181 -6.12 27.97 15.31
N ALA A 182 -4.91 28.45 15.61
CA ALA A 182 -4.04 29.06 14.61
C ALA A 182 -3.61 28.04 13.53
N GLN A 183 -3.24 26.83 13.94
CA GLN A 183 -2.90 25.75 13.03
C GLN A 183 -4.11 25.28 12.22
N HIS A 184 -5.30 25.22 12.82
CA HIS A 184 -6.54 24.91 12.10
C HIS A 184 -6.76 25.88 10.92
N VAL A 185 -6.68 27.20 11.16
CA VAL A 185 -6.84 28.22 10.11
C VAL A 185 -5.77 28.05 9.03
N TRP A 186 -4.50 27.95 9.43
CA TRP A 186 -3.40 27.81 8.50
C TRP A 186 -3.50 26.53 7.64
N LEU A 187 -3.85 25.38 8.24
CA LEU A 187 -4.02 24.12 7.52
C LEU A 187 -5.16 24.20 6.50
N ARG A 188 -6.29 24.82 6.87
CA ARG A 188 -7.41 25.05 5.94
C ARG A 188 -6.93 25.82 4.71
N GLU A 189 -6.19 26.91 4.89
CA GLU A 189 -5.61 27.67 3.78
C GLU A 189 -4.65 26.82 2.93
N GLN A 190 -3.86 25.91 3.54
CA GLN A 190 -2.97 25.03 2.78
C GLN A 190 -3.75 24.03 1.91
N PHE A 191 -4.81 23.43 2.45
CA PHE A 191 -5.68 22.55 1.67
C PHE A 191 -6.40 23.30 0.56
N GLU A 192 -6.90 24.51 0.81
CA GLU A 192 -7.53 25.37 -0.20
C GLU A 192 -6.56 25.73 -1.34
N ARG A 193 -5.27 25.94 -1.03
CA ARG A 193 -4.22 26.17 -2.05
C ARG A 193 -3.97 24.94 -2.92
N LEU A 194 -4.01 23.74 -2.34
CA LEU A 194 -3.85 22.49 -3.08
C LEU A 194 -5.07 22.21 -3.95
N ARG A 195 -6.26 22.19 -3.33
CA ARG A 195 -7.56 21.91 -3.95
C ARG A 195 -8.69 22.58 -3.17
N PRO A 196 -9.26 23.69 -3.67
CA PRO A 196 -10.37 24.37 -3.01
C PRO A 196 -11.59 23.47 -2.78
N GLU A 197 -11.91 22.61 -3.77
CA GLU A 197 -13.06 21.70 -3.73
C GLU A 197 -12.72 20.32 -3.13
N GLY A 198 -11.46 20.10 -2.75
CA GLY A 198 -10.90 18.78 -2.46
C GLY A 198 -10.58 17.97 -3.73
N PRO A 199 -10.01 16.77 -3.57
CA PRO A 199 -9.71 15.87 -4.69
C PRO A 199 -10.97 15.45 -5.43
N SER A 200 -10.89 15.37 -6.76
CA SER A 200 -12.03 15.02 -7.59
C SER A 200 -12.48 13.58 -7.35
N LEU A 201 -13.80 13.38 -7.26
CA LEU A 201 -14.45 12.07 -7.25
C LEU A 201 -15.15 11.75 -8.58
N ALA A 202 -14.98 12.60 -9.59
CA ALA A 202 -15.52 12.35 -10.91
C ALA A 202 -14.79 11.15 -11.56
N ASP A 203 -15.55 10.33 -12.28
CA ASP A 203 -15.08 9.11 -12.96
C ASP A 203 -14.13 8.23 -12.09
N PRO A 204 -14.63 7.65 -10.98
CA PRO A 204 -13.82 6.86 -10.07
C PRO A 204 -13.16 5.68 -10.77
N VAL A 205 -11.89 5.45 -10.43
CA VAL A 205 -11.08 4.36 -10.94
C VAL A 205 -10.86 3.31 -9.86
N LEU A 206 -10.52 2.08 -10.27
CA LEU A 206 -10.09 1.06 -9.33
C LEU A 206 -8.74 1.48 -8.75
N VAL A 207 -8.68 1.66 -7.44
CA VAL A 207 -7.45 1.98 -6.72
C VAL A 207 -7.06 0.84 -5.78
N HIS A 208 -5.77 0.56 -5.66
CA HIS A 208 -5.19 -0.46 -4.78
C HIS A 208 -5.30 -0.09 -3.30
N ARG A 209 -5.15 1.20 -2.97
CA ARG A 209 -5.19 1.87 -1.65
C ARG A 209 -4.07 1.55 -0.67
N ASP A 210 -3.27 0.53 -0.95
CA ASP A 210 -2.16 0.13 -0.10
C ASP A 210 -0.87 -0.13 -0.90
N VAL A 211 -0.49 0.82 -1.76
CA VAL A 211 0.75 0.78 -2.58
C VAL A 211 1.98 1.04 -1.72
N ALA A 212 2.18 0.23 -0.69
CA ALA A 212 3.34 0.28 0.19
C ALA A 212 4.48 -0.58 -0.38
N PRO A 213 5.76 -0.28 -0.08
CA PRO A 213 6.89 -1.10 -0.54
C PRO A 213 6.81 -2.58 -0.13
N SER A 214 6.08 -2.93 0.93
CA SER A 214 5.84 -4.31 1.35
C SER A 214 4.90 -5.09 0.43
N ASN A 215 4.09 -4.38 -0.37
CA ASN A 215 3.07 -4.95 -1.25
C ASN A 215 3.48 -4.93 -2.73
N VAL A 216 4.63 -4.35 -3.05
CA VAL A 216 5.20 -4.32 -4.41
C VAL A 216 6.27 -5.40 -4.51
N MET A 217 6.05 -6.43 -5.32
CA MET A 217 7.03 -7.47 -5.61
C MET A 217 7.93 -7.04 -6.76
N VAL A 218 9.22 -7.31 -6.63
CA VAL A 218 10.24 -7.01 -7.63
C VAL A 218 11.19 -8.19 -7.85
N ASP A 219 11.68 -8.33 -9.08
CA ASP A 219 12.63 -9.37 -9.44
C ASP A 219 14.11 -8.98 -9.19
N GLY A 220 15.03 -9.82 -9.68
CA GLY A 220 16.46 -9.60 -9.63
C GLY A 220 16.94 -8.29 -10.29
N ALA A 221 16.24 -7.82 -11.32
CA ALA A 221 16.56 -6.60 -12.06
C ALA A 221 15.89 -5.35 -11.45
N GLY A 222 14.93 -5.54 -10.55
CA GLY A 222 14.12 -4.46 -9.97
C GLY A 222 12.85 -4.18 -10.76
N GLU A 223 12.44 -5.09 -11.66
CA GLU A 223 11.18 -4.97 -12.40
C GLU A 223 10.02 -5.41 -11.51
N VAL A 224 8.89 -4.68 -11.56
CA VAL A 224 7.71 -4.97 -10.75
C VAL A 224 7.01 -6.23 -11.28
N THR A 225 6.88 -7.26 -10.45
CA THR A 225 6.33 -8.56 -10.85
C THR A 225 4.91 -8.82 -10.34
N ALA A 226 4.50 -8.18 -9.25
CA ALA A 226 3.15 -8.29 -8.68
C ALA A 226 2.86 -7.15 -7.69
N LEU A 227 1.61 -6.70 -7.67
CA LEU A 227 1.01 -5.97 -6.55
C LEU A 227 0.22 -6.95 -5.68
N LEU A 228 0.50 -6.95 -4.38
CA LEU A 228 -0.09 -7.84 -3.39
C LEU A 228 -1.12 -7.10 -2.53
N ASP A 229 -2.00 -7.86 -1.89
CA ASP A 229 -2.91 -7.37 -0.84
C ASP A 229 -3.98 -6.36 -1.31
N TRP A 230 -4.84 -6.81 -2.22
CA TRP A 230 -5.94 -6.04 -2.80
C TRP A 230 -7.15 -5.86 -1.85
N GLY A 231 -7.05 -6.27 -0.58
CA GLY A 231 -8.16 -6.19 0.38
C GLY A 231 -8.60 -4.74 0.67
N CYS A 232 -7.68 -3.79 0.52
CA CYS A 232 -7.97 -2.36 0.69
C CYS A 232 -8.56 -1.68 -0.54
N ALA A 233 -8.65 -2.37 -1.69
CA ALA A 233 -9.10 -1.78 -2.94
C ALA A 233 -10.48 -1.12 -2.81
N GLU A 234 -10.70 -0.06 -3.57
CA GLU A 234 -11.96 0.69 -3.63
C GLU A 234 -12.09 1.43 -4.97
N TRP A 235 -13.27 2.01 -5.21
CA TRP A 235 -13.44 3.01 -6.25
C TRP A 235 -13.08 4.39 -5.71
N GLY A 236 -12.27 5.16 -6.42
CA GLY A 236 -11.90 6.49 -5.94
C GLY A 236 -11.02 7.30 -6.88
N SER A 237 -10.45 8.39 -6.34
CA SER A 237 -9.48 9.21 -7.05
C SER A 237 -8.17 8.44 -7.28
N PRO A 238 -7.57 8.50 -8.48
CA PRO A 238 -6.27 7.88 -8.76
C PRO A 238 -5.15 8.36 -7.81
N ALA A 239 -5.26 9.58 -7.27
CA ALA A 239 -4.29 10.10 -6.33
C ALA A 239 -4.19 9.30 -5.01
N ARG A 240 -5.20 8.45 -4.72
CA ARG A 240 -5.19 7.60 -3.52
C ARG A 240 -4.15 6.49 -3.55
N ASP A 241 -3.66 6.10 -4.72
CA ASP A 241 -2.57 5.15 -4.87
C ASP A 241 -1.18 5.80 -4.82
N LEU A 242 -1.14 7.14 -4.85
CA LEU A 242 0.12 7.89 -4.87
C LEU A 242 0.65 8.22 -3.47
N VAL A 243 -0.04 7.80 -2.41
CA VAL A 243 0.29 8.14 -1.01
C VAL A 243 0.89 6.98 -0.20
N GLY A 244 1.11 5.83 -0.85
CA GLY A 244 1.69 4.64 -0.23
C GLY A 244 3.20 4.68 -0.07
N LEU A 245 3.88 5.65 -0.70
CA LEU A 245 5.33 5.84 -0.72
C LEU A 245 5.72 7.18 -0.09
N PRO A 246 6.96 7.32 0.43
CA PRO A 246 7.51 8.62 0.82
C PRO A 246 7.41 9.67 -0.29
N LEU A 247 7.26 10.94 0.07
CA LEU A 247 7.08 12.01 -0.91
C LEU A 247 8.29 12.22 -1.83
N GLU A 248 9.49 11.87 -1.37
CA GLU A 248 10.71 11.91 -2.18
C GLU A 248 10.65 10.99 -3.43
N ASP A 249 9.78 9.99 -3.39
CA ASP A 249 9.58 8.99 -4.45
C ASP A 249 8.55 9.40 -5.48
N LEU A 250 7.62 10.25 -5.07
CA LEU A 250 6.49 10.66 -5.87
C LEU A 250 6.89 11.25 -7.24
N PRO A 251 7.96 12.07 -7.39
CA PRO A 251 8.40 12.50 -8.72
C PRO A 251 8.75 11.34 -9.67
N ASP A 252 9.44 10.31 -9.16
CA ASP A 252 9.90 9.19 -9.98
C ASP A 252 8.74 8.24 -10.32
N LEU A 253 7.77 8.09 -9.40
CA LEU A 253 6.50 7.39 -9.66
C LEU A 253 5.68 8.11 -10.73
N LEU A 254 5.48 9.43 -10.59
CA LEU A 254 4.71 10.23 -11.54
C LEU A 254 5.35 10.29 -12.92
N ALA A 255 6.68 10.19 -13.01
CA ALA A 255 7.38 10.18 -14.30
C ALA A 255 6.92 9.03 -15.21
N GLY A 256 6.57 7.86 -14.65
CA GLY A 256 5.96 6.76 -15.41
C GLY A 256 4.43 6.80 -15.47
N TYR A 257 3.80 7.52 -14.54
CA TYR A 257 2.35 7.72 -14.57
C TYR A 257 1.91 8.72 -15.64
N ARG A 258 2.72 9.74 -15.94
CA ARG A 258 2.40 10.73 -16.97
C ARG A 258 2.67 10.18 -18.36
N THR A 259 1.83 10.54 -19.33
CA THR A 259 2.10 10.36 -20.76
C THR A 259 2.81 11.60 -21.31
N ASP A 260 3.75 11.42 -22.23
CA ASP A 260 4.48 12.52 -22.91
C ASP A 260 3.58 13.37 -23.85
N ASP A 261 2.26 13.27 -23.76
CA ASP A 261 1.29 13.85 -24.71
C ASP A 261 1.04 15.35 -24.51
N GLY A 262 1.89 16.04 -23.76
CA GLY A 262 1.95 17.50 -23.73
C GLY A 262 0.78 18.17 -23.01
N SER A 263 0.00 17.45 -22.20
CA SER A 263 -0.89 18.07 -21.21
C SER A 263 -0.09 18.58 -20.00
N ASP A 264 0.90 19.42 -20.29
CA ASP A 264 1.84 20.03 -19.34
C ASP A 264 1.20 21.13 -18.45
N LEU A 265 -0.12 21.18 -18.31
CA LEU A 265 -0.81 22.37 -17.76
C LEU A 265 -1.70 22.17 -16.54
N GLU A 266 -2.05 20.95 -16.16
CA GLU A 266 -2.87 20.72 -14.97
C GLU A 266 -2.14 19.77 -14.02
N LEU A 267 -1.46 20.35 -13.01
CA LEU A 267 -0.88 19.64 -11.85
C LEU A 267 -2.00 19.09 -10.93
N GLU A 268 -3.07 18.55 -11.54
CA GLU A 268 -4.30 18.13 -10.89
C GLU A 268 -4.12 16.84 -10.10
N LEU A 269 -3.42 15.87 -10.66
CA LEU A 269 -3.10 14.65 -9.93
C LEU A 269 -2.10 14.92 -8.80
N GLU A 270 -1.14 15.82 -9.05
CA GLU A 270 -0.06 16.17 -8.12
C GLU A 270 -0.60 16.87 -6.89
N ARG A 271 -1.43 17.90 -7.04
CA ARG A 271 -1.99 18.55 -5.85
C ARG A 271 -3.05 17.70 -5.17
N ASP A 272 -3.73 16.77 -5.87
CA ASP A 272 -4.58 15.75 -5.21
C ASP A 272 -3.73 14.78 -4.38
N ALA A 273 -2.58 14.34 -4.91
CA ALA A 273 -1.65 13.48 -4.20
C ALA A 273 -1.09 14.18 -2.95
N LEU A 274 -0.66 15.44 -3.07
CA LEU A 274 -0.22 16.24 -1.91
C LEU A 274 -1.35 16.47 -0.91
N TRP A 275 -2.57 16.74 -1.40
CA TRP A 275 -3.75 16.89 -0.54
C TRP A 275 -3.96 15.62 0.28
N TYR A 276 -3.94 14.44 -0.35
CA TYR A 276 -4.09 13.18 0.37
C TYR A 276 -2.92 12.87 1.31
N HIS A 277 -1.68 13.19 0.94
CA HIS A 277 -0.53 13.05 1.84
C HIS A 277 -0.74 13.87 3.10
N LEU A 278 -1.07 15.16 2.97
CA LEU A 278 -1.30 16.04 4.12
C LEU A 278 -2.49 15.58 4.95
N TYR A 279 -3.61 15.23 4.31
CA TYR A 279 -4.80 14.74 4.99
C TYR A 279 -4.51 13.48 5.81
N LEU A 280 -3.84 12.49 5.22
CA LEU A 280 -3.53 11.24 5.89
C LEU A 280 -2.46 11.42 6.97
N ALA A 281 -1.50 12.33 6.78
CA ALA A 281 -0.52 12.69 7.80
C ALA A 281 -1.20 13.26 9.06
N LEU A 282 -2.16 14.16 8.87
CA LEU A 282 -2.96 14.74 9.95
C LEU A 282 -3.89 13.70 10.60
N ALA A 283 -4.60 12.89 9.81
CA ALA A 283 -5.49 11.85 10.32
C ALA A 283 -4.75 10.79 11.14
N ARG A 284 -3.47 10.54 10.87
CA ARG A 284 -2.63 9.62 11.64
C ARG A 284 -2.26 10.15 13.03
N LEU A 285 -2.25 11.46 13.27
CA LEU A 285 -2.00 12.01 14.61
C LEU A 285 -3.05 11.55 15.63
N LEU A 286 -4.29 11.30 15.17
CA LEU A 286 -5.39 10.78 15.98
C LEU A 286 -5.29 9.26 16.26
N LYS A 287 -4.23 8.58 15.81
CA LYS A 287 -4.00 7.16 16.04
C LYS A 287 -2.98 6.96 17.14
N GLU A 288 -3.13 5.84 17.85
CA GLU A 288 -2.10 5.36 18.76
C GLU A 288 -0.77 5.18 18.01
N PRO A 289 0.38 5.52 18.64
CA PRO A 289 1.69 5.28 18.05
C PRO A 289 1.87 3.81 17.64
N SER A 290 2.37 3.58 16.42
CA SER A 290 2.70 2.24 15.92
C SER A 290 4.21 2.12 15.68
N THR A 291 4.76 0.95 16.01
CA THR A 291 6.17 0.59 15.78
C THR A 291 6.37 -0.25 14.52
N SER A 292 5.34 -0.39 13.67
CA SER A 292 5.39 -1.22 12.46
C SER A 292 6.13 -0.58 11.28
N GLU A 293 7.15 0.24 11.55
CA GLU A 293 7.91 1.01 10.55
C GLU A 293 8.59 0.11 9.52
N ASP A 294 9.12 -1.04 9.95
CA ASP A 294 9.75 -2.05 9.08
C ASP A 294 8.81 -2.55 7.95
N ARG A 295 7.49 -2.39 8.11
CA ARG A 295 6.48 -2.82 7.13
C ARG A 295 5.78 -1.64 6.45
N ASN A 296 5.64 -0.51 7.15
CA ASN A 296 4.99 0.68 6.65
C ASN A 296 5.76 1.90 7.16
N TRP A 297 6.43 2.60 6.25
CA TRP A 297 7.22 3.80 6.54
C TRP A 297 6.41 4.89 7.26
N ALA A 298 5.10 4.93 7.01
CA ALA A 298 4.17 5.88 7.61
C ALA A 298 3.53 5.38 8.92
N ALA A 299 3.99 4.27 9.49
CA ALA A 299 3.44 3.69 10.72
C ALA A 299 3.61 4.60 11.95
N PRO A 300 4.78 5.23 12.21
CA PRO A 300 4.86 6.23 13.27
C PRO A 300 3.92 7.39 12.96
N ARG A 301 3.10 7.79 13.93
CA ARG A 301 2.02 8.78 13.73
C ARG A 301 2.48 10.12 13.12
N SER A 302 3.74 10.51 13.37
CA SER A 302 4.33 11.76 12.86
C SER A 302 5.21 11.58 11.62
N ALA A 303 5.43 10.35 11.13
CA ALA A 303 6.40 10.07 10.07
C ALA A 303 6.08 10.86 8.78
N THR A 304 4.83 10.81 8.31
CA THR A 304 4.43 11.53 7.09
C THR A 304 4.51 13.05 7.24
N LEU A 305 4.26 13.61 8.44
CA LEU A 305 4.45 15.06 8.67
C LEU A 305 5.93 15.45 8.67
N LEU A 306 6.80 14.61 9.22
CA LEU A 306 8.25 14.83 9.18
C LEU A 306 8.80 14.69 7.76
N ASP A 307 8.26 13.79 6.95
CA ASP A 307 8.59 13.64 5.53
C ASP A 307 8.18 14.89 4.71
N LEU A 308 6.97 15.40 4.94
CA LEU A 308 6.51 16.69 4.39
C LEU A 308 7.43 17.85 4.80
N LEU A 309 7.85 17.89 6.07
CA LEU A 309 8.77 18.91 6.56
C LEU A 309 10.14 18.78 5.90
N ALA A 310 10.69 17.57 5.80
CA ALA A 310 11.99 17.33 5.15
C ALA A 310 11.98 17.78 3.69
N LEU A 311 10.91 17.47 2.95
CA LEU A 311 10.73 17.88 1.56
C LEU A 311 10.66 19.40 1.39
N THR A 312 9.94 20.09 2.29
CA THR A 312 9.73 21.55 2.20
C THR A 312 10.88 22.38 2.77
N SER A 313 11.69 21.79 3.66
CA SER A 313 12.83 22.46 4.31
C SER A 313 14.17 22.22 3.62
N GLY A 314 14.29 21.18 2.78
CA GLY A 314 15.50 20.88 2.01
C GLY A 314 15.56 21.53 0.62
N ASP A 315 16.72 21.42 -0.03
CA ASP A 315 16.96 21.77 -1.45
C ASP A 315 16.30 20.76 -2.42
N GLY A 316 15.05 20.35 -2.14
CA GLY A 316 14.34 19.30 -2.87
C GLY A 316 14.15 19.61 -4.36
N LYS A 317 13.90 18.56 -5.16
CA LYS A 317 13.57 18.67 -6.60
C LYS A 317 12.47 19.73 -6.80
N GLU A 318 12.71 20.66 -7.73
CA GLU A 318 12.08 21.98 -7.86
C GLU A 318 10.53 22.00 -7.93
N SER A 319 9.84 20.87 -8.13
CA SER A 319 8.38 20.86 -8.42
C SER A 319 7.43 20.87 -7.22
N TRP A 320 7.79 20.26 -6.08
CA TRP A 320 6.84 20.09 -4.95
C TRP A 320 6.81 21.26 -3.97
N PRO A 321 7.97 21.81 -3.54
CA PRO A 321 7.96 22.96 -2.66
C PRO A 321 7.25 24.15 -3.30
N ASP A 322 7.32 24.31 -4.62
CA ASP A 322 6.67 25.41 -5.33
C ASP A 322 5.14 25.23 -5.41
N LEU A 323 4.65 23.99 -5.54
CA LEU A 323 3.22 23.67 -5.42
C LEU A 323 2.64 24.00 -4.04
N LEU A 324 3.45 23.86 -2.98
CA LEU A 324 3.06 24.23 -1.61
C LEU A 324 3.26 25.73 -1.33
N ARG A 325 4.19 26.39 -2.01
CA ARG A 325 4.52 27.83 -1.85
C ARG A 325 3.67 28.77 -2.71
N ALA A 326 3.00 28.28 -3.75
CA ALA A 326 2.22 29.10 -4.68
C ALA A 326 0.90 29.62 -4.09
N ARG A 327 0.99 30.72 -3.31
CA ARG A 327 0.11 31.91 -3.37
C ARG A 327 0.60 33.05 -2.46
N SER A 328 1.92 33.24 -2.35
CA SER A 328 2.51 34.39 -1.64
C SER A 328 2.65 35.65 -2.51
N ALA A 329 2.20 35.60 -3.77
CA ALA A 329 2.20 36.74 -4.68
C ALA A 329 0.90 36.72 -5.51
N GLY A 330 -0.08 37.52 -5.08
CA GLY A 330 -1.38 37.68 -5.73
C GLY A 330 -2.27 38.57 -4.89
#